data_AF-A0A3D5X547-F1
#
_entry.id   AF-A0A3D5X547-F1
#
_cell.length_a   1.000
_cell.length_b   1.000
_cell.length_c   1.000
_cell.angle_alpha   90.00
_cell.angle_beta   90.00
_cell.angle_gamma   90.00
#
_symmetry.space_group_name_H-M   'P 1'
#
loop_
_entity.id
_entity.type
_entity.pdbx_description
1 polymer ?
#
loop_
_entity_poly.entity_id
_entity_poly.type
_entity_poly.pdbx_seq_one_letter_code
_entity_poly.pdbx_strand_id
1 'polypeptide(L)'
;MGYSIAHRQENIRRAAQMARLVVQSDVTAICSFISPTIQIREQARSIIGSNRFIEVYISTPLDICMQRDIKGLYQKASDGLIKNLTGIDSPYEPPLNPDCTINTMGETPEE
;
A
#
# COMPACT_ATOMS: atom_id res chain seq x y z
N MET A 1 15.52 0.25 -4.59
CA MET A 1 14.45 1.00 -5.29
C MET A 1 14.16 2.27 -4.52
N GLY A 2 13.80 3.37 -5.18
CA GLY A 2 13.51 4.67 -4.53
C GLY A 2 12.02 4.95 -4.34
N TYR A 3 11.68 6.17 -3.91
CA TYR A 3 10.30 6.56 -3.54
C TYR A 3 9.45 7.17 -4.67
N SER A 4 10.00 7.36 -5.87
CA SER A 4 9.25 7.92 -7.01
C SER A 4 8.07 7.04 -7.42
N ILE A 5 7.05 7.65 -8.04
CA ILE A 5 5.85 6.93 -8.51
C ILE A 5 6.23 5.78 -9.45
N ALA A 6 7.17 5.99 -10.38
CA ALA A 6 7.64 4.95 -11.29
C ALA A 6 8.31 3.77 -10.56
N HIS A 7 9.12 4.03 -9.52
CA HIS A 7 9.69 2.96 -8.70
C HIS A 7 8.63 2.20 -7.91
N ARG A 8 7.61 2.91 -7.38
CA ARG A 8 6.50 2.27 -6.67
C ARG A 8 5.65 1.41 -7.61
N GLN A 9 5.35 1.91 -8.80
CA GLN A 9 4.65 1.16 -9.83
C GLN A 9 5.40 -0.12 -10.18
N GLU A 10 6.71 -0.03 -10.44
CA GLU A 10 7.52 -1.21 -10.76
C GLU A 10 7.61 -2.18 -9.57
N ASN A 11 7.71 -1.67 -8.35
CA ASN A 11 7.70 -2.49 -7.15
C ASN A 11 6.38 -3.27 -7.00
N ILE A 12 5.25 -2.60 -7.13
CA ILE A 12 3.93 -3.25 -7.06
C ILE A 12 3.72 -4.21 -8.24
N ARG A 13 4.15 -3.85 -9.45
CA ARG A 13 4.07 -4.75 -10.62
C ARG A 13 4.85 -6.04 -10.38
N ARG A 14 6.07 -5.97 -9.84
CA ARG A 14 6.87 -7.15 -9.50
C ARG A 14 6.21 -8.00 -8.41
N ALA A 15 5.73 -7.36 -7.35
CA ALA A 15 5.00 -8.04 -6.28
C ALA A 15 3.74 -8.74 -6.80
N ALA A 16 2.98 -8.09 -7.69
CA ALA A 16 1.78 -8.66 -8.30
C ALA A 16 2.09 -9.89 -9.18
N GLN A 17 3.21 -9.88 -9.92
CA GLN A 17 3.63 -11.06 -10.70
C GLN A 17 3.96 -12.24 -9.77
N MET A 18 4.64 -12.00 -8.66
CA MET A 18 4.91 -13.04 -7.66
C MET A 18 3.62 -13.53 -7.00
N ALA A 19 2.75 -12.61 -6.58
CA ALA A 19 1.46 -12.95 -5.97
C ALA A 19 0.61 -13.81 -6.92
N ARG A 20 0.58 -13.50 -8.22
CA ARG A 20 -0.09 -14.30 -9.24
C ARG A 20 0.38 -15.76 -9.23
N LEU A 21 1.70 -16.00 -9.18
CA LEU A 21 2.26 -17.36 -9.15
C LEU A 21 1.86 -18.11 -7.86
N VAL A 22 1.88 -17.41 -6.72
CA VAL A 22 1.48 -17.97 -5.42
C VAL A 22 0.01 -18.37 -5.43
N VAL A 23 -0.89 -17.47 -5.87
CA VAL A 23 -2.34 -17.76 -5.93
C VAL A 23 -2.73 -18.72 -7.05
N GLN A 24 -1.84 -19.03 -8.01
CA GLN A 24 -2.04 -20.12 -8.97
C GLN A 24 -1.75 -21.49 -8.36
N SER A 25 -1.07 -21.53 -7.22
CA SER A 25 -0.75 -22.77 -6.50
C SER A 25 -1.71 -23.01 -5.33
N ASP A 26 -2.90 -22.40 -5.35
CA ASP A 26 -3.91 -22.44 -4.28
C ASP A 26 -3.39 -21.97 -2.90
N VAL A 27 -2.39 -21.10 -2.89
CA VAL A 27 -1.84 -20.47 -1.69
C VAL A 27 -2.26 -19.01 -1.61
N THR A 28 -2.67 -18.56 -0.43
CA THR A 28 -2.97 -17.14 -0.18
C THR A 28 -1.69 -16.31 -0.08
N ALA A 29 -1.60 -15.24 -0.85
CA ALA A 29 -0.53 -14.26 -0.77
C ALA A 29 -1.00 -12.99 -0.04
N ILE A 30 -0.31 -12.58 1.02
CA ILE A 30 -0.56 -11.30 1.72
C ILE A 30 0.49 -10.29 1.27
N CYS A 31 0.02 -9.15 0.75
CA CYS A 31 0.86 -8.12 0.13
C CYS A 31 0.69 -6.77 0.85
N SER A 32 1.51 -6.50 1.88
CA SER A 32 1.48 -5.28 2.69
C SER A 32 2.37 -4.17 2.12
N PHE A 33 1.96 -3.59 1.00
CA PHE A 33 2.69 -2.50 0.33
C PHE A 33 1.92 -1.18 0.37
N ILE A 34 2.65 -0.06 0.39
CA ILE A 34 2.04 1.24 0.07
C ILE A 34 1.85 1.32 -1.45
N SER A 35 0.61 1.19 -1.90
CA SER A 35 0.16 1.30 -3.29
C SER A 35 -0.61 2.62 -3.48
N PRO A 36 0.10 3.74 -3.77
CA PRO A 36 -0.43 5.08 -3.52
C PRO A 36 -1.47 5.57 -4.53
N THR A 37 -1.57 4.98 -5.71
CA THR A 37 -2.51 5.43 -6.74
C THR A 37 -3.47 4.32 -7.13
N ILE A 38 -4.69 4.70 -7.53
CA ILE A 38 -5.71 3.79 -8.04
C ILE A 38 -5.15 3.00 -9.23
N GLN A 39 -4.44 3.67 -10.14
CA GLN A 39 -3.83 3.03 -11.31
C GLN A 39 -2.87 1.89 -10.94
N ILE A 40 -2.05 2.07 -9.90
CA ILE A 40 -1.11 1.03 -9.45
C ILE A 40 -1.86 -0.18 -8.88
N ARG A 41 -2.96 0.05 -8.14
CA ARG A 41 -3.79 -1.01 -7.56
C ARG A 41 -4.58 -1.76 -8.64
N GLU A 42 -5.15 -1.05 -9.61
CA GLU A 42 -5.81 -1.65 -10.78
C GLU A 42 -4.85 -2.47 -11.63
N GLN A 43 -3.60 -2.01 -11.82
CA GLN A 43 -2.58 -2.81 -12.48
C GLN A 43 -2.29 -4.11 -11.73
N ALA A 44 -2.18 -4.07 -10.40
CA ALA A 44 -1.97 -5.27 -9.59
C ALA A 44 -3.18 -6.23 -9.67
N ARG A 45 -4.41 -5.70 -9.56
CA ARG A 45 -5.66 -6.45 -9.69
C ARG A 45 -5.75 -7.15 -11.05
N SER A 46 -5.39 -6.46 -12.13
CA SER A 46 -5.34 -7.02 -13.49
C SER A 46 -4.29 -8.13 -13.65
N ILE A 47 -3.09 -7.97 -13.07
CA ILE A 47 -2.02 -8.99 -13.13
C ILE A 47 -2.41 -10.25 -12.36
N ILE A 48 -2.95 -10.11 -11.15
CA ILE A 48 -3.32 -11.23 -10.28
C ILE A 48 -4.60 -11.92 -10.78
N GLY A 49 -5.52 -11.14 -11.35
CA GLY A 49 -6.84 -11.55 -11.78
C GLY A 49 -7.89 -11.15 -10.75
N SER A 50 -8.92 -10.42 -11.19
CA SER A 50 -9.92 -9.79 -10.32
C SER A 50 -10.69 -10.78 -9.44
N ASN A 51 -10.82 -12.04 -9.86
CA ASN A 51 -11.48 -13.10 -9.08
C ASN A 51 -10.61 -13.70 -7.96
N ARG A 52 -9.34 -13.32 -7.88
CA ARG A 52 -8.36 -13.82 -6.89
C ARG A 52 -7.65 -12.68 -6.16
N PHE A 53 -8.24 -11.49 -6.21
CA PHE A 53 -7.67 -10.29 -5.63
C PHE A 53 -8.69 -9.65 -4.70
N ILE A 54 -8.24 -9.36 -3.47
CA ILE A 54 -9.02 -8.68 -2.44
C ILE A 54 -8.25 -7.41 -2.06
N GLU A 55 -8.88 -6.25 -2.21
CA GLU A 55 -8.32 -4.96 -1.81
C GLU A 55 -8.75 -4.60 -0.39
N VAL A 56 -7.79 -4.61 0.53
CA VAL A 56 -7.99 -4.18 1.92
C VAL A 56 -7.43 -2.78 2.10
N TYR A 57 -8.30 -1.81 2.38
CA TYR A 57 -7.93 -0.44 2.66
C TYR A 57 -7.69 -0.22 4.15
N ILE A 58 -6.44 0.01 4.53
CA ILE A 58 -6.09 0.49 5.87
C ILE A 58 -6.27 2.01 5.91
N SER A 59 -7.42 2.45 6.40
CA SER A 59 -7.93 3.83 6.34
C SER A 59 -7.46 4.74 7.48
N THR A 60 -6.40 4.35 8.18
CA THR A 60 -5.90 5.11 9.32
C THR A 60 -5.46 6.52 8.89
N PRO A 61 -5.95 7.58 9.57
CA PRO A 61 -5.60 8.96 9.23
C PRO A 61 -4.08 9.22 9.22
N LEU A 62 -3.64 10.13 8.35
CA LEU A 62 -2.22 10.43 8.15
C LEU A 62 -1.57 11.01 9.41
N ASP A 63 -2.24 11.92 10.11
CA ASP A 63 -1.79 12.51 11.37
C ASP A 63 -1.50 11.45 12.43
N ILE A 64 -2.32 10.42 12.51
CA ILE A 64 -2.12 9.26 13.38
C ILE A 64 -0.92 8.43 12.92
N CYS A 65 -0.78 8.21 11.61
CA CYS A 65 0.38 7.51 11.06
C CYS A 65 1.69 8.26 11.34
N MET A 66 1.67 9.59 11.26
CA MET A 66 2.79 10.48 11.59
C MET A 66 3.07 10.49 13.10
N GLN A 67 2.04 10.45 13.94
CA GLN A 67 2.23 10.33 15.39
C GLN A 67 2.90 9.00 15.76
N ARG A 68 2.50 7.90 15.10
CA ARG A 68 3.06 6.56 15.35
C ARG A 68 4.51 6.43 14.89
N ASP A 69 4.87 7.07 13.77
CA ASP A 69 6.16 7.08 13.06
C ASP A 69 7.19 6.00 13.48
N ILE A 70 6.79 4.73 13.42
CA ILE A 70 7.52 3.60 14.01
C ILE A 70 8.96 3.49 13.47
N LYS A 71 9.18 3.98 12.26
CA LYS A 71 10.47 3.91 11.54
C LYS A 71 11.20 5.26 11.46
N GLY A 72 10.64 6.33 12.05
CA GLY A 72 11.18 7.69 11.95
C GLY A 72 11.19 8.24 10.51
N LEU A 73 10.31 7.74 9.63
CA LEU A 73 10.28 8.13 8.21
C LEU A 73 9.61 9.48 8.02
N TYR A 74 8.53 9.76 8.76
CA TYR A 74 7.83 11.04 8.67
C TYR A 74 8.68 12.18 9.26
N GLN A 75 9.40 11.93 10.35
CA GLN A 75 10.37 12.88 10.88
C GLN A 75 11.47 13.19 9.85
N LYS A 76 12.09 12.17 9.27
CA LYS A 76 13.15 12.35 8.25
C LYS A 76 12.66 13.06 7.00
N ALA A 77 11.40 12.86 6.59
CA ALA A 77 10.81 13.59 5.48
C ALA A 77 10.59 15.07 5.83
N SER A 78 10.12 15.36 7.05
CA SER A 78 9.95 16.73 7.56
C SER A 78 11.28 17.47 7.66
N ASP A 79 12.37 16.76 8.00
CA ASP A 79 13.73 17.29 8.01
C ASP A 79 14.35 17.42 6.60
N GLY A 80 13.62 17.07 5.54
CA GLY A 80 14.07 17.15 4.15
C GLY A 80 15.06 16.05 3.72
N LEU A 81 15.30 15.05 4.57
CA LEU A 81 16.23 13.94 4.33
C LEU A 81 15.64 12.85 3.43
N ILE A 82 14.31 12.75 3.38
CA ILE A 82 13.57 11.83 2.49
C ILE A 82 12.64 12.64 1.60
N LYS A 83 12.64 12.32 0.30
CA LYS A 83 11.72 12.88 -0.69
C LYS A 83 10.78 11.80 -1.23
N ASN A 84 9.61 12.20 -1.69
CA ASN A 84 8.51 11.41 -2.23
C ASN A 84 7.89 10.41 -1.22
N LEU A 85 7.85 10.78 0.05
CA LEU A 85 7.12 10.05 1.08
C LEU A 85 5.60 10.24 0.90
N THR A 86 4.87 9.14 0.98
CA THR A 86 3.41 9.16 0.82
C THR A 86 2.76 9.95 1.95
N GLY A 87 1.81 10.82 1.59
CA GLY A 87 1.11 11.67 2.55
C GLY A 87 1.83 13.00 2.84
N ILE A 88 3.10 13.14 2.48
CA ILE A 88 3.84 14.41 2.61
C ILE A 88 4.00 15.07 1.24
N ASP A 89 4.84 14.49 0.37
CA ASP A 89 5.21 15.04 -0.93
C ASP A 89 4.93 14.07 -2.09
N SER A 90 4.30 12.93 -1.80
CA SER A 90 3.72 12.01 -2.79
C SER A 90 2.25 11.72 -2.46
N PRO A 91 1.35 11.71 -3.46
CA PRO A 91 -0.08 11.54 -3.21
C PRO A 91 -0.41 10.15 -2.65
N TYR A 92 -1.54 10.06 -1.97
CA TYR A 92 -2.24 8.82 -1.68
C TYR A 92 -3.69 8.99 -2.16
N GLU A 93 -4.07 8.23 -3.16
CA GLU A 93 -5.44 8.16 -3.67
C GLU A 93 -6.13 7.00 -2.95
N PRO A 94 -7.11 7.26 -2.05
CA PRO A 94 -7.88 6.20 -1.42
C PRO A 94 -8.56 5.31 -2.47
N PRO A 95 -8.75 4.00 -2.23
CA PRO A 95 -9.49 3.14 -3.13
C PRO A 95 -10.97 3.54 -3.16
N LEU A 96 -11.57 3.47 -4.34
CA LEU A 96 -12.97 3.87 -4.54
C LEU A 96 -13.94 2.82 -4.01
N ASN A 97 -13.63 1.53 -4.22
CA ASN A 97 -14.47 0.39 -3.82
C ASN A 97 -13.58 -0.75 -3.30
N PRO A 98 -12.91 -0.59 -2.15
CA PRO A 98 -12.14 -1.67 -1.56
C PRO A 98 -13.07 -2.80 -1.10
N ASP A 99 -12.59 -4.04 -1.14
CA ASP A 99 -13.34 -5.21 -0.67
C ASP A 99 -13.49 -5.22 0.86
N CYS A 100 -12.55 -4.59 1.57
CA CYS A 100 -12.61 -4.37 3.01
C CYS A 100 -11.95 -3.04 3.38
N THR A 101 -12.50 -2.32 4.36
CA THR A 101 -11.86 -1.14 4.95
C THR A 101 -11.67 -1.35 6.43
N ILE A 102 -10.45 -1.15 6.92
CA ILE A 102 -10.08 -1.30 8.34
C ILE A 102 -9.59 0.06 8.83
N ASN A 103 -10.02 0.46 10.02
CA ASN A 103 -9.51 1.65 10.68
C ASN A 103 -8.80 1.26 11.97
N THR A 104 -7.47 1.18 11.92
CA THR A 104 -6.64 0.77 13.07
C THR A 104 -6.62 1.78 14.24
N MET A 105 -7.54 2.74 14.26
CA MET A 105 -7.79 3.63 15.38
C MET A 105 -8.63 2.93 16.44
N GLY A 106 -7.99 2.50 17.53
CA GLY A 106 -8.69 1.86 18.65
C GLY A 106 -8.98 0.37 18.44
N GLU A 107 -8.49 -0.22 17.36
CA GLU A 107 -8.52 -1.67 17.09
C GLU A 107 -7.13 -2.27 17.33
N THR A 108 -7.10 -3.47 17.89
CA THR A 108 -5.90 -4.31 18.00
C THR A 108 -5.68 -5.10 16.70
N PRO A 109 -4.44 -5.58 16.43
CA PRO A 109 -4.19 -6.42 15.26
C PRO A 109 -5.01 -7.72 15.22
N GLU A 110 -5.51 -8.19 16.36
CA GLU A 110 -6.32 -9.40 16.50
C GLU A 110 -7.81 -9.19 16.21
N GLU A 111 -8.29 -7.94 16.24
CA GLU A 111 -9.69 -7.54 15.98
C GLU A 111 -9.94 -7.25 14.48
#